data_AF-A0A177G5R4-F1
#
_entry.id   AF-A0A177G5R4-F1
#
_cell.length_a   1.000
_cell.length_b   1.000
_cell.length_c   1.000
_cell.angle_alpha   90.00
_cell.angle_beta   90.00
_cell.angle_gamma   90.00
#
_symmetry.space_group_name_H-M   'P 1'
#
loop_
_entity.id
_entity.type
_entity.pdbx_description
1 polymer ?
#
loop_
_entity_poly.entity_id
_entity_poly.type
_entity_poly.pdbx_seq_one_letter_code
_entity_poly.pdbx_strand_id
1 'polypeptide(L)'
;MGNPRMKTKSLLRGALAGALLLSCVGLTACKSDANVSAAVQRQQTVYALGKSYDATGDLAVAYERNPAADPAVVGKIKAAFQVAHDKIKPLQIAAEAGDPLIEAEIEAAQKLVPAH
;
A
#
# COMPACT_ATOMS: atom_id res chain seq x y z
N MET A 1 15.81 -51.93 40.44
CA MET A 1 16.67 -51.54 39.30
C MET A 1 15.83 -51.59 38.04
N GLY A 2 15.82 -50.52 37.24
CA GLY A 2 15.35 -50.55 35.85
C GLY A 2 13.90 -50.09 35.60
N ASN A 3 13.72 -48.84 35.21
CA ASN A 3 12.71 -48.42 34.23
C ASN A 3 13.46 -48.27 32.88
N PRO A 4 12.83 -48.53 31.71
CA PRO A 4 12.10 -47.43 31.09
C PRO A 4 10.82 -47.80 30.30
N ARG A 5 9.83 -46.90 30.48
CA ARG A 5 8.91 -46.33 29.47
C ARG A 5 8.89 -46.95 28.07
N MET A 6 7.70 -47.42 27.66
CA MET A 6 7.24 -47.28 26.28
C MET A 6 5.70 -47.19 26.18
N LYS A 7 5.27 -46.45 25.13
CA LYS A 7 3.92 -46.32 24.52
C LYS A 7 2.99 -45.20 25.01
N THR A 8 3.35 -43.97 24.67
CA THR A 8 2.37 -42.94 24.29
C THR A 8 1.80 -43.29 22.90
N LYS A 9 0.51 -43.61 22.87
CA LYS A 9 -0.30 -43.66 21.65
C LYS A 9 -0.88 -42.26 21.42
N SER A 10 -0.61 -41.63 20.28
CA SER A 10 -1.62 -40.86 19.53
C SER A 10 -1.03 -40.12 18.33
N LEU A 11 -1.76 -40.24 17.21
CA LEU A 11 -1.97 -39.23 16.18
C LEU A 11 -0.78 -38.87 15.27
N LEU A 12 -0.55 -39.70 14.26
CA LEU A 12 -0.08 -39.24 12.95
C LEU A 12 -0.76 -40.06 11.84
N ARG A 13 -1.98 -39.63 11.47
CA ARG A 13 -2.54 -39.91 10.14
C ARG A 13 -1.87 -38.96 9.16
N GLY A 14 -0.65 -39.33 8.77
CA GLY A 14 0.10 -38.68 7.70
C GLY A 14 -0.20 -39.37 6.36
N ALA A 15 -0.48 -38.52 5.37
CA ALA A 15 -0.16 -38.69 3.95
C ALA A 15 -0.78 -39.87 3.19
N LEU A 16 -1.65 -39.59 2.20
CA LEU A 16 -1.22 -39.36 0.81
C LEU A 16 -2.43 -39.27 -0.14
N ALA A 17 -2.28 -38.40 -1.13
CA ALA A 17 -2.81 -38.52 -2.49
C ALA A 17 -4.33 -38.40 -2.73
N GLY A 18 -4.72 -37.17 -3.06
CA GLY A 18 -5.94 -36.86 -3.80
C GLY A 18 -5.74 -35.60 -4.64
N ALA A 19 -4.65 -35.56 -5.41
CA ALA A 19 -4.43 -34.52 -6.41
C ALA A 19 -5.45 -34.72 -7.54
N LEU A 20 -6.34 -33.75 -7.75
CA LEU A 20 -7.00 -33.50 -9.04
C LEU A 20 -7.59 -32.08 -9.04
N LEU A 21 -6.74 -31.15 -9.46
CA LEU A 21 -7.03 -30.11 -10.45
C LEU A 21 -8.40 -29.43 -10.39
N LEU A 22 -8.47 -28.26 -9.76
CA LEU A 22 -9.28 -27.15 -10.27
C LEU A 22 -8.67 -25.79 -9.92
N SER A 23 -7.90 -25.31 -10.91
CA SER A 23 -7.83 -23.91 -11.33
C SER A 23 -7.52 -22.86 -10.27
N CYS A 24 -6.22 -22.66 -10.09
CA CYS A 24 -5.50 -21.37 -10.12
C CYS A 24 -6.33 -20.15 -10.58
N VAL A 25 -7.18 -19.62 -9.70
CA VAL A 25 -7.62 -18.22 -9.76
C VAL A 25 -7.25 -17.57 -8.42
N GLY A 26 -6.02 -17.04 -8.38
CA GLY A 26 -5.70 -15.76 -7.73
C GLY A 26 -5.95 -15.57 -6.23
N LEU A 27 -6.30 -16.58 -5.43
CA LEU A 27 -6.33 -16.46 -3.97
C LEU A 27 -4.93 -16.59 -3.36
N THR A 28 -4.01 -15.71 -3.76
CA THR A 28 -2.79 -15.41 -2.97
C THR A 28 -3.06 -14.39 -1.87
N ALA A 29 -4.30 -13.94 -1.70
CA ALA A 29 -4.75 -13.19 -0.53
C ALA A 29 -5.07 -14.14 0.62
N CYS A 30 -4.03 -14.65 1.31
CA CYS A 30 -4.04 -15.01 2.74
C CYS A 30 -2.79 -15.83 3.11
N LYS A 31 -1.64 -15.15 3.24
CA LYS A 31 -0.62 -15.58 4.20
C LYS A 31 0.30 -14.42 4.58
N SER A 32 -0.14 -13.71 5.62
CA SER A 32 0.73 -13.10 6.62
C SER A 32 1.63 -11.95 6.16
N ASP A 33 1.05 -10.75 6.14
CA ASP A 33 1.72 -9.43 6.24
C ASP A 33 2.48 -9.22 7.58
N ALA A 34 3.01 -10.29 8.18
CA ALA A 34 3.77 -10.23 9.42
C ALA A 34 5.28 -10.02 9.17
N ASN A 35 5.72 -9.84 7.92
CA ASN A 35 7.14 -9.76 7.58
C ASN A 35 7.45 -8.90 6.34
N VAL A 36 6.61 -7.90 6.04
CA VAL A 36 6.98 -6.87 5.06
C VAL A 36 8.02 -5.98 5.74
N SER A 37 9.22 -5.88 5.16
CA SER A 37 10.25 -4.98 5.70
C SER A 37 9.72 -3.54 5.70
N ALA A 38 10.10 -2.75 6.70
CA ALA A 38 9.68 -1.35 6.81
C ALA A 38 9.99 -0.54 5.53
N ALA A 39 11.03 -0.90 4.78
CA ALA A 39 11.35 -0.29 3.49
C ALA A 39 10.28 -0.58 2.41
N VAL A 40 9.80 -1.82 2.32
CA VAL A 40 8.74 -2.21 1.37
C VAL A 40 7.42 -1.55 1.74
N GLN A 41 7.10 -1.44 3.04
CA GLN A 41 5.90 -0.74 3.50
C GLN A 41 5.93 0.75 3.14
N ARG A 42 7.09 1.41 3.28
CA ARG A 42 7.29 2.80 2.83
C ARG A 42 7.12 2.95 1.33
N GLN A 43 7.66 2.04 0.52
CA GLN A 43 7.47 2.06 -0.94
C GLN A 43 5.99 1.91 -1.34
N GLN A 44 5.28 0.94 -0.74
CA GLN A 44 3.84 0.76 -0.96
C GLN A 44 3.04 2.00 -0.58
N THR A 45 3.44 2.68 0.50
CA THR A 45 2.79 3.90 0.98
C THR A 45 2.99 5.07 0.01
N VAL A 46 4.21 5.28 -0.48
CA VAL A 46 4.50 6.30 -1.49
C VAL A 46 3.77 6.01 -2.80
N TYR A 47 3.70 4.74 -3.22
CA TYR A 47 2.94 4.35 -4.39
C TYR A 47 1.43 4.62 -4.24
N ALA A 48 0.86 4.29 -3.08
CA ALA A 48 -0.54 4.59 -2.78
C ALA A 48 -0.81 6.10 -2.75
N LEU A 49 0.08 6.88 -2.14
CA LEU A 49 0.02 8.35 -2.13
C LEU A 49 0.01 8.92 -3.54
N GLY A 50 0.87 8.40 -4.41
CA GLY A 50 0.93 8.79 -5.81
C GLY A 50 -0.40 8.58 -6.52
N LYS A 51 -1.00 7.39 -6.37
CA LYS A 51 -2.31 7.10 -6.98
C LYS A 51 -3.43 7.99 -6.47
N SER A 52 -3.49 8.23 -5.16
CA SER A 52 -4.50 9.10 -4.57
C SER A 52 -4.32 10.55 -5.02
N TYR A 53 -3.06 11.01 -5.12
CA TYR A 53 -2.74 12.32 -5.69
C TYR A 53 -3.21 12.44 -7.15
N ASP A 54 -2.89 11.45 -8.01
CA ASP A 54 -3.31 11.46 -9.41
C ASP A 54 -4.85 11.45 -9.55
N ALA A 55 -5.54 10.61 -8.76
CA ALA A 55 -7.00 10.53 -8.76
C ALA A 55 -7.66 11.84 -8.33
N THR A 56 -7.11 12.52 -7.31
CA THR A 56 -7.61 13.83 -6.90
C THR A 56 -7.29 14.91 -7.94
N GLY A 57 -6.19 14.79 -8.68
CA GLY A 57 -5.80 15.68 -9.77
C GLY A 57 -6.83 15.75 -10.89
N ASP A 58 -7.35 14.60 -11.31
CA ASP A 58 -8.43 14.52 -12.31
C ASP A 58 -9.68 15.29 -11.87
N LEU A 59 -10.01 15.20 -10.56
CA LEU A 59 -11.14 15.88 -9.95
C LEU A 59 -10.93 17.41 -9.90
N ALA A 60 -9.70 17.85 -9.58
CA ALA A 60 -9.34 19.27 -9.60
C ALA A 60 -9.39 19.86 -11.01
N VAL A 61 -8.92 19.13 -12.02
CA VAL A 61 -9.00 19.54 -13.43
C VAL A 61 -10.45 19.63 -13.89
N ALA A 62 -11.31 18.67 -13.50
CA ALA A 62 -12.74 18.72 -13.79
C ALA A 62 -13.40 19.95 -13.15
N TYR A 63 -13.01 20.29 -11.92
CA TYR A 63 -13.51 21.47 -11.21
C TYR A 63 -13.03 22.78 -11.85
N GLU A 64 -11.77 22.86 -12.26
CA GLU A 64 -11.22 24.03 -12.98
C GLU A 64 -11.93 24.29 -14.31
N ARG A 65 -12.29 23.23 -15.04
CA ARG A 65 -12.98 23.34 -16.33
C ARG A 65 -14.46 23.64 -16.20
N ASN A 66 -15.03 23.59 -15.00
CA ASN A 66 -16.43 23.90 -14.77
C ASN A 66 -16.64 25.43 -14.77
N PRO A 67 -17.39 26.00 -15.74
CA PRO A 67 -17.62 27.44 -15.81
C PRO A 67 -18.46 27.99 -14.64
N ALA A 68 -19.14 27.10 -13.88
CA ALA A 68 -19.88 27.48 -12.68
C ALA A 68 -19.05 27.38 -11.38
N ALA A 69 -17.78 26.96 -11.45
CA ALA A 69 -16.92 26.87 -10.28
C ALA A 69 -16.50 28.27 -9.80
N ASP A 70 -16.44 28.44 -8.47
CA ASP A 70 -15.94 29.67 -7.87
C ASP A 70 -14.43 29.82 -8.15
N PRO A 71 -13.97 30.90 -8.81
CA PRO A 71 -12.56 31.08 -9.14
C PRO A 71 -11.65 31.16 -7.90
N ALA A 72 -12.16 31.64 -6.75
CA ALA A 72 -11.41 31.65 -5.50
C ALA A 72 -11.21 30.24 -4.95
N VAL A 73 -12.20 29.35 -5.14
CA VAL A 73 -12.09 27.92 -4.76
C VAL A 73 -11.13 27.20 -5.71
N VAL A 74 -11.22 27.45 -7.02
CA VAL A 74 -10.26 26.91 -8.01
C VAL A 74 -8.83 27.32 -7.66
N GLY A 75 -8.59 28.58 -7.29
CA GLY A 75 -7.28 29.06 -6.85
C GLY A 75 -6.74 28.34 -5.61
N LYS A 76 -7.60 28.11 -4.61
CA LYS A 76 -7.23 27.35 -3.39
C LYS A 76 -6.90 25.88 -3.71
N ILE A 77 -7.70 25.26 -4.57
CA ILE A 77 -7.46 23.87 -5.02
C ILE A 77 -6.11 23.81 -5.72
N LYS A 78 -5.84 24.67 -6.70
CA LYS A 78 -4.54 24.71 -7.40
C LYS A 78 -3.36 24.87 -6.44
N ALA A 79 -3.46 25.79 -5.49
CA ALA A 79 -2.41 25.99 -4.49
C ALA A 79 -2.19 24.75 -3.62
N ALA A 80 -3.27 24.10 -3.16
CA ALA A 80 -3.17 22.86 -2.40
C ALA A 80 -2.55 21.71 -3.23
N PHE A 81 -2.93 21.60 -4.51
CA PHE A 81 -2.35 20.61 -5.43
C PHE A 81 -0.87 20.84 -5.70
N GLN A 82 -0.43 22.10 -5.81
CA GLN A 82 0.98 22.42 -5.95
C GLN A 82 1.77 22.00 -4.71
N VAL A 83 1.25 22.29 -3.50
CA VAL A 83 1.89 21.89 -2.25
C VAL A 83 1.98 20.36 -2.13
N ALA A 84 0.92 19.63 -2.52
CA ALA A 84 0.93 18.17 -2.55
C ALA A 84 1.93 17.63 -3.59
N HIS A 85 1.97 18.20 -4.79
CA HIS A 85 2.93 17.83 -5.83
C HIS A 85 4.37 17.94 -5.34
N ASP A 86 4.71 19.08 -4.73
CA ASP A 86 6.08 19.38 -4.26
C ASP A 86 6.55 18.44 -3.14
N LYS A 87 5.62 17.77 -2.45
CA LYS A 87 5.92 16.78 -1.41
C LYS A 87 5.88 15.34 -1.90
N ILE A 88 4.96 15.01 -2.81
CA ILE A 88 4.74 13.62 -3.27
C ILE A 88 5.67 13.27 -4.42
N LYS A 89 5.93 14.19 -5.35
CA LYS A 89 6.75 13.93 -6.54
C LYS A 89 8.19 13.53 -6.19
N PRO A 90 8.89 14.18 -5.25
CA PRO A 90 10.23 13.75 -4.86
C PRO A 90 10.24 12.35 -4.23
N LEU A 91 9.22 12.00 -3.44
CA LEU A 91 9.10 10.68 -2.84
C LEU A 91 8.88 9.60 -3.89
N GLN A 92 8.06 9.87 -4.92
CA GLN A 92 7.88 8.95 -6.05
C GLN A 92 9.20 8.71 -6.79
N ILE A 93 9.94 9.78 -7.10
CA ILE A 93 11.25 9.69 -7.78
C ILE A 93 12.22 8.87 -6.94
N ALA A 94 12.31 9.13 -5.63
CA ALA A 94 13.14 8.35 -4.72
C ALA A 94 12.72 6.87 -4.66
N ALA A 95 11.41 6.60 -4.62
CA ALA A 95 10.88 5.23 -4.61
C ALA A 95 11.21 4.47 -5.91
N GLU A 96 11.13 5.14 -7.06
CA GLU A 96 11.47 4.59 -8.37
C GLU A 96 12.98 4.35 -8.53
N ALA A 97 13.81 5.25 -7.99
CA ALA A 97 15.27 5.11 -7.98
C ALA A 97 15.77 4.04 -6.98
N GLY A 98 14.92 3.60 -6.05
CA GLY A 98 15.32 2.73 -4.95
C GLY A 98 16.08 3.46 -3.83
N ASP A 99 15.98 4.79 -3.81
CA ASP A 99 16.59 5.63 -2.78
C ASP A 99 15.89 5.44 -1.42
N PRO A 100 16.60 5.71 -0.31
CA PRO A 100 16.02 5.61 1.02
C PRO A 100 14.86 6.59 1.19
N LEU A 101 13.69 6.06 1.56
CA LEU A 101 12.50 6.85 1.85
C LEU A 101 12.42 7.19 3.34
N ILE A 102 12.35 8.48 3.66
CA ILE A 102 12.27 8.98 5.03
C ILE A 102 10.81 8.99 5.50
N GLU A 103 10.55 8.34 6.63
CA GLU A 103 9.19 8.18 7.18
C GLU A 103 8.49 9.51 7.49
N ALA A 104 9.24 10.48 8.03
CA ALA A 104 8.71 11.81 8.32
C ALA A 104 8.23 12.54 7.05
N GLU A 105 8.89 12.33 5.92
CA GLU A 105 8.49 12.94 4.64
C GLU A 105 7.24 12.25 4.07
N ILE A 106 7.15 10.92 4.23
CA ILE A 106 5.96 10.14 3.87
C ILE A 106 4.76 10.58 4.72
N GLU A 107 4.93 10.74 6.04
CA GLU A 107 3.85 11.19 6.94
C GLU A 107 3.41 12.62 6.60
N ALA A 108 4.36 13.51 6.27
CA ALA A 108 4.05 14.86 5.82
C ALA A 108 3.25 14.85 4.51
N ALA A 109 3.60 13.98 3.56
CA ALA A 109 2.85 13.81 2.32
C ALA A 109 1.46 13.20 2.54
N GLN A 110 1.31 12.25 3.47
CA GLN A 110 0.00 11.67 3.83
C GLN A 110 -0.98 12.69 4.35
N LYS A 111 -0.52 13.71 5.09
CA LYS A 111 -1.41 14.77 5.60
C LYS A 111 -1.98 15.67 4.50
N LEU A 112 -1.40 15.63 3.30
CA LEU A 112 -1.81 16.46 2.16
C LEU A 112 -2.79 15.76 1.24
N VAL A 113 -2.87 14.43 1.29
CA VAL A 113 -3.81 13.64 0.50
C VAL A 113 -4.90 13.12 1.42
N PRO A 114 -6.19 13.35 1.13
CA PRO A 114 -7.26 12.79 1.95
C PRO A 114 -7.17 11.26 1.97
N ALA A 115 -7.21 10.67 3.17
CA ALA A 115 -7.32 9.23 3.30
C ALA A 115 -8.66 8.77 2.69
N HIS A 116 -8.58 7.85 1.73
CA HIS A 116 -9.74 7.23 1.09
C HIS A 116 -10.09 5.92 1.78
#